data_AF-A0A402DHI7-F1
#
_entry.id   AF-A0A402DHI7-F1
#
_cell.length_a   1.000
_cell.length_b   1.000
_cell.length_c   1.000
_cell.angle_alpha   90.00
_cell.angle_beta   90.00
_cell.angle_gamma   90.00
#
_symmetry.space_group_name_H-M   'P 1'
#
loop_
_entity.id
_entity.type
_entity.pdbx_description
1 polymer ?
#
loop_
_entity_poly.entity_id
_entity_poly.type
_entity_poly.pdbx_seq_one_letter_code
_entity_poly.pdbx_strand_id
1 'polypeptide(L)'
;MYLLDKIKNGTLVLIGYLLSPLCWWNDLIFNLPIAYGFGRLIACLHADFFLPAAMVGYWLSNLVGILLMQFGTKELIGGEKEERHWQKELRNGLLSSTVYTLVILALLHFQVLEMPLLSSIATFSP
;
A
#
# COMPACT_ATOMS: atom_id res chain seq x y z
N MET A 1 -4.74 -34.40 5.49
CA MET A 1 -3.93 -33.69 4.49
C MET A 1 -4.72 -32.57 3.80
N TYR A 2 -5.81 -32.85 3.08
CA TYR A 2 -6.52 -31.86 2.24
C TYR A 2 -6.99 -30.55 2.93
N LEU A 3 -7.48 -30.63 4.17
CA LEU A 3 -7.95 -29.45 4.91
C LEU A 3 -6.81 -28.54 5.40
N LEU A 4 -5.68 -29.11 5.82
CA LEU A 4 -4.53 -28.33 6.26
C LEU A 4 -3.90 -27.56 5.09
N ASP A 5 -3.74 -28.22 3.93
CA ASP A 5 -3.19 -27.55 2.75
C ASP A 5 -4.11 -26.44 2.23
N LYS A 6 -5.43 -26.65 2.28
CA LYS A 6 -6.40 -25.61 1.91
C LYS A 6 -6.36 -24.40 2.85
N ILE A 7 -6.21 -24.62 4.16
CA ILE A 7 -6.08 -23.54 5.15
C ILE A 7 -4.74 -22.82 5.00
N LYS A 8 -3.64 -23.57 4.87
CA LYS A 8 -2.28 -23.03 4.64
C LYS A 8 -2.26 -22.13 3.41
N ASN A 9 -2.84 -22.60 2.32
CA ASN A 9 -2.81 -21.89 1.05
C ASN A 9 -3.78 -20.70 1.05
N GLY A 10 -4.92 -20.81 1.74
CA GLY A 10 -5.82 -19.67 1.96
C GLY A 10 -5.14 -18.58 2.80
N THR A 11 -4.38 -18.99 3.81
CA THR A 11 -3.59 -18.07 4.65
C THR A 11 -2.47 -17.41 3.85
N LEU A 12 -1.78 -18.14 2.97
CA LEU A 12 -0.77 -17.59 2.06
C LEU A 12 -1.36 -16.53 1.11
N VAL A 13 -2.54 -16.77 0.55
CA VAL A 13 -3.25 -15.78 -0.29
C VAL A 13 -3.65 -14.56 0.53
N LEU A 14 -4.16 -14.77 1.76
CA LEU A 14 -4.60 -13.67 2.63
C LEU A 14 -3.43 -12.82 3.11
N ILE A 15 -2.32 -13.44 3.49
CA ILE A 15 -1.06 -12.75 3.83
C ILE A 15 -0.48 -12.06 2.58
N GLY A 16 -0.48 -12.72 1.42
CA GLY A 16 -0.02 -12.13 0.16
C GLY A 16 -0.84 -10.89 -0.21
N TYR A 17 -2.17 -10.95 -0.06
CA TYR A 17 -3.06 -9.80 -0.23
C TYR A 17 -2.76 -8.67 0.77
N LEU A 18 -2.45 -9.00 2.04
CA LEU A 18 -2.04 -8.06 3.08
C LEU A 18 -0.59 -7.54 2.94
N LEU A 19 0.23 -8.07 2.03
CA LEU A 19 1.53 -7.46 1.70
C LEU A 19 1.53 -6.80 0.31
N SER A 20 0.49 -7.05 -0.48
CA SER A 20 0.35 -6.57 -1.84
C SER A 20 -0.10 -5.10 -1.90
N PRO A 21 0.28 -4.35 -2.95
CA PRO A 21 -0.10 -2.94 -3.13
C PRO A 21 -1.58 -2.73 -3.52
N LEU A 22 -2.42 -3.78 -3.48
CA LEU A 22 -3.82 -3.74 -3.95
C LEU A 22 -4.75 -2.90 -3.05
N CYS A 23 -4.32 -2.54 -1.85
CA CYS A 23 -5.01 -1.59 -0.96
C CYS A 23 -3.99 -0.61 -0.36
N TRP A 24 -4.18 0.69 -0.55
CA TRP A 24 -3.24 1.71 -0.06
C TRP A 24 -3.15 1.77 1.48
N TRP A 25 -4.24 1.45 2.20
CA TRP A 25 -4.20 1.39 3.66
C TRP A 25 -3.34 0.22 4.14
N ASN A 26 -3.42 -0.93 3.45
CA ASN A 26 -2.61 -2.08 3.76
C ASN A 26 -1.10 -1.75 3.68
N ASP A 27 -0.73 -0.99 2.67
CA ASP A 27 0.62 -0.50 2.47
C ASP A 27 1.12 0.38 3.64
N LEU A 28 0.24 1.22 4.19
CA LEU A 28 0.55 2.08 5.33
C LEU A 28 0.76 1.30 6.64
N ILE A 29 0.00 0.23 6.87
CA ILE A 29 0.08 -0.58 8.11
C ILE A 29 1.18 -1.63 8.04
N PHE A 30 1.42 -2.26 6.89
CA PHE A 30 2.33 -3.40 6.80
C PHE A 30 3.64 -3.06 6.10
N ASN A 31 3.56 -2.52 4.88
CA ASN A 31 4.76 -2.29 4.07
C ASN A 31 5.62 -1.15 4.62
N LEU A 32 5.04 -0.05 5.12
CA LEU A 32 5.81 1.04 5.73
C LEU A 32 6.57 0.62 6.99
N PRO A 33 5.98 -0.10 7.97
CA PRO A 33 6.73 -0.60 9.12
C PRO A 33 7.82 -1.61 8.75
N ILE A 34 7.56 -2.50 7.78
CA ILE A 34 8.58 -3.44 7.27
C ILE A 34 9.72 -2.66 6.60
N ALA A 35 9.40 -1.69 5.75
CA ALA A 35 10.36 -0.82 5.10
C ALA A 35 11.20 -0.02 6.09
N TYR A 36 10.55 0.56 7.12
CA TYR A 36 11.25 1.26 8.19
C TYR A 36 12.16 0.33 8.97
N GLY A 37 11.69 -0.87 9.32
CA GLY A 37 12.49 -1.89 10.00
C GLY A 37 13.70 -2.31 9.18
N PHE A 38 13.51 -2.55 7.88
CA PHE A 38 14.59 -2.91 6.96
C PHE A 38 15.59 -1.76 6.78
N GLY A 39 15.09 -0.54 6.60
CA GLY A 39 15.91 0.67 6.55
C GLY A 39 16.71 0.89 7.85
N ARG A 40 16.10 0.65 9.00
CA ARG A 40 16.75 0.70 10.32
C ARG A 40 17.85 -0.34 10.47
N LEU A 41 17.63 -1.57 10.00
CA LEU A 41 18.62 -2.64 10.05
C LEU A 41 19.85 -2.29 9.22
N ILE A 42 19.67 -1.74 8.02
CA ILE A 42 20.77 -1.32 7.16
C ILE A 42 21.42 -0.02 7.65
N ALA A 43 20.65 0.89 8.24
CA ALA A 43 21.17 2.12 8.83
C ALA A 43 22.11 1.88 10.02
N CYS A 44 22.04 0.72 10.69
CA CYS A 44 23.03 0.31 11.69
C CYS A 44 24.43 0.12 11.09
N LEU A 45 24.54 -0.21 9.80
CA LEU A 45 25.84 -0.30 9.12
C LEU A 45 26.32 1.07 8.65
N HIS A 46 25.44 1.87 8.04
CA HIS A 46 25.73 3.23 7.57
C HIS A 46 24.44 4.08 7.56
N ALA A 47 24.43 5.20 8.27
CA ALA A 47 23.24 6.05 8.44
C ALA A 47 22.69 6.63 7.12
N ASP A 48 23.56 6.92 6.15
CA ASP A 48 23.16 7.53 4.88
C ASP A 48 22.33 6.60 3.98
N PHE A 49 22.40 5.29 4.21
CA PHE A 49 21.64 4.31 3.43
C PHE A 49 20.23 4.06 3.97
N PHE A 50 19.79 4.75 5.03
CA PHE A 50 18.46 4.53 5.60
C PHE A 50 17.32 4.66 4.58
N LEU A 51 17.27 5.77 3.84
CA LEU A 51 16.25 6.03 2.83
C LEU A 51 16.27 5.02 1.67
N PRO A 52 17.41 4.81 0.97
CA PRO A 52 17.45 3.83 -0.11
C PRO A 52 17.18 2.42 0.39
N ALA A 53 17.64 2.05 1.59
CA ALA A 53 17.33 0.75 2.19
C ALA A 53 15.84 0.59 2.50
N ALA A 54 15.20 1.62 3.06
CA ALA A 54 13.76 1.58 3.32
C ALA A 54 12.95 1.45 2.02
N MET A 55 13.34 2.17 0.95
CA MET A 55 12.72 2.02 -0.37
C MET A 55 12.88 0.60 -0.93
N VAL A 56 14.08 0.02 -0.82
CA VAL A 56 14.31 -1.37 -1.24
C VAL A 56 13.49 -2.33 -0.40
N GLY A 57 13.42 -2.15 0.92
CA GLY A 57 12.61 -2.97 1.81
C GLY A 57 11.11 -2.90 1.48
N TYR A 58 10.63 -1.70 1.15
CA TYR A 58 9.26 -1.47 0.68
C TYR A 58 8.96 -2.17 -0.65
N TRP A 59 9.87 -2.11 -1.62
CA TRP A 59 9.70 -2.83 -2.88
C TRP A 59 9.76 -4.34 -2.67
N LEU A 60 10.64 -4.81 -1.79
CA LEU A 60 10.78 -6.22 -1.49
C LEU A 60 9.54 -6.77 -0.80
N SER A 61 8.94 -6.05 0.15
CA SER A 61 7.71 -6.48 0.82
C SER A 61 6.54 -6.56 -0.16
N ASN A 62 6.40 -5.59 -1.06
CA ASN A 62 5.41 -5.61 -2.14
C ASN A 62 5.63 -6.79 -3.10
N LEU A 63 6.87 -7.04 -3.50
CA LEU A 63 7.22 -8.16 -4.39
C LEU A 63 6.91 -9.50 -3.71
N VAL A 64 7.24 -9.65 -2.42
CA VAL A 64 6.90 -10.83 -1.62
C VAL A 64 5.39 -11.00 -1.53
N GLY A 65 4.62 -9.93 -1.32
CA GLY A 65 3.15 -9.99 -1.31
C GLY A 65 2.55 -10.54 -2.59
N ILE A 66 3.02 -10.05 -3.75
CA ILE A 66 2.58 -10.54 -5.07
C ILE A 66 2.99 -12.01 -5.27
N LEU A 67 4.21 -12.39 -4.89
CA LEU A 67 4.67 -13.78 -5.02
C LEU A 67 3.89 -14.73 -4.11
N LEU A 68 3.65 -14.36 -2.85
CA LEU A 68 2.85 -15.15 -1.91
C LEU A 68 1.42 -15.37 -2.42
N MET A 69 0.83 -14.33 -3.02
CA MET A 69 -0.47 -14.44 -3.67
C MET A 69 -0.40 -15.42 -4.84
N GLN A 70 0.58 -15.30 -5.74
CA GLN A 70 0.73 -16.22 -6.87
C GLN A 70 0.95 -17.68 -6.46
N PHE A 71 1.76 -17.94 -5.43
CA PHE A 71 2.00 -19.29 -4.92
C PHE A 71 0.78 -19.86 -4.21
N GLY A 72 0.11 -19.07 -3.36
CA GLY A 72 -1.11 -19.49 -2.67
C GLY A 72 -2.26 -19.79 -3.63
N THR A 73 -2.42 -18.99 -4.69
CA THR A 73 -3.47 -19.18 -5.69
C THR A 73 -3.17 -20.37 -6.62
N LYS A 74 -1.91 -20.58 -7.04
CA LYS A 74 -1.52 -21.73 -7.89
C LYS A 74 -1.78 -23.08 -7.22
N GLU A 75 -1.60 -23.20 -5.91
CA GLU A 75 -1.84 -24.47 -5.21
C GLU A 75 -3.30 -24.69 -4.82
N LEU A 76 -4.08 -23.62 -4.59
CA LEU A 76 -5.52 -23.73 -4.31
C LEU A 76 -6.36 -23.97 -5.57
N ILE A 77 -5.91 -23.44 -6.69
CA ILE A 77 -6.73 -23.25 -7.88
C ILE A 77 -5.98 -23.82 -9.10
N GLY A 78 -5.94 -25.15 -9.20
CA GLY A 78 -5.49 -25.82 -10.42
C GLY A 78 -6.44 -25.67 -11.63
N GLY A 79 -7.32 -24.65 -11.69
CA GLY A 79 -8.33 -24.61 -12.76
C GLY A 79 -9.28 -23.42 -12.87
N GLU A 80 -9.38 -22.51 -11.90
CA GLU A 80 -10.28 -21.35 -12.03
C GLU A 80 -9.48 -20.06 -12.20
N LYS A 81 -9.68 -19.44 -13.35
CA LYS A 81 -9.17 -18.10 -13.64
C LYS A 81 -9.59 -17.20 -12.50
N GLU A 82 -8.58 -16.73 -11.80
CA GLU A 82 -8.58 -15.59 -10.91
C GLU A 82 -9.55 -14.52 -11.44
N GLU A 83 -10.81 -14.57 -10.98
CA GLU A 83 -11.74 -13.45 -11.06
C GLU A 83 -11.27 -12.40 -10.05
N ARG A 84 -10.07 -11.90 -10.34
CA ARG A 84 -9.64 -10.52 -10.24
C ARG A 84 -10.75 -9.63 -9.70
N HIS A 85 -10.66 -9.38 -8.40
CA HIS A 85 -11.45 -8.41 -7.67
C HIS A 85 -11.14 -6.95 -8.08
N TRP A 86 -10.76 -6.70 -9.35
CA TRP A 86 -10.54 -5.36 -9.91
C TRP A 86 -11.69 -4.41 -9.62
N GLN A 87 -12.93 -4.90 -9.63
CA GLN A 87 -14.10 -4.08 -9.29
C GLN A 87 -14.09 -3.61 -7.83
N LYS A 88 -13.64 -4.45 -6.89
CA LYS A 88 -13.48 -4.06 -5.48
C LYS A 88 -12.30 -3.11 -5.31
N GLU A 89 -11.20 -3.32 -6.02
CA GLU A 89 -10.02 -2.45 -5.99
C GLU A 89 -10.29 -1.08 -6.58
N LEU A 90 -10.94 -1.02 -7.75
CA LEU A 90 -11.42 0.22 -8.36
C LEU A 90 -12.40 0.93 -7.45
N ARG A 91 -13.35 0.21 -6.83
CA ARG A 91 -14.29 0.80 -5.88
C ARG A 91 -13.58 1.37 -4.66
N ASN A 92 -12.63 0.64 -4.07
CA ASN A 92 -11.87 1.13 -2.92
C ASN A 92 -11.00 2.34 -3.28
N GLY A 93 -10.32 2.33 -4.44
CA GLY A 93 -9.54 3.47 -4.93
C GLY A 93 -10.40 4.70 -5.22
N LEU A 94 -11.60 4.49 -5.76
CA LEU A 94 -12.56 5.55 -6.01
C LEU A 94 -13.16 6.10 -4.71
N LEU A 95 -13.49 5.24 -3.75
CA LEU A 95 -13.97 5.65 -2.43
C LEU A 95 -12.90 6.43 -1.68
N SER A 96 -11.65 5.95 -1.67
CA SER A 96 -10.56 6.64 -0.97
C SER A 96 -10.21 7.98 -1.59
N SER A 97 -10.21 8.10 -2.91
CA SER A 97 -9.95 9.38 -3.58
C SER A 97 -11.09 10.38 -3.36
N THR A 98 -12.34 9.91 -3.37
CA THR A 98 -13.51 10.74 -3.06
C THR A 98 -13.48 11.23 -1.62
N VAL A 99 -13.22 10.34 -0.65
CA VAL A 99 -13.12 10.70 0.77
C VAL A 99 -11.96 11.67 0.99
N TYR A 100 -10.79 11.41 0.41
CA TYR A 100 -9.64 12.29 0.53
C TYR A 100 -9.92 13.70 -0.03
N THR A 101 -10.59 13.79 -1.18
CA THR A 101 -11.00 15.06 -1.77
C THR A 101 -12.00 15.80 -0.87
N LEU A 102 -12.99 15.09 -0.32
CA LEU A 102 -13.97 15.68 0.60
C LEU A 102 -13.32 16.17 1.90
N VAL A 103 -12.34 15.44 2.43
CA VAL A 103 -11.57 15.84 3.62
C VAL A 103 -10.76 17.11 3.34
N ILE A 104 -10.06 17.19 2.21
CA ILE A 104 -9.35 18.42 1.81
C ILE A 104 -10.32 19.60 1.66
N LEU A 105 -11.46 19.39 0.98
CA LEU A 105 -12.47 20.44 0.81
C LEU A 105 -13.05 20.89 2.17
N ALA A 106 -13.28 19.96 3.10
CA ALA A 106 -13.72 20.29 4.45
C ALA A 106 -12.64 21.10 5.19
N LEU A 107 -11.38 20.67 5.15
CA LEU A 107 -10.27 21.38 5.80
C LEU A 107 -10.06 22.79 5.23
N LEU A 108 -10.24 22.97 3.91
CA LEU A 108 -10.25 24.27 3.25
C LEU A 108 -11.45 25.13 3.71
N HIS A 109 -12.64 24.53 3.80
CA HIS A 109 -13.85 25.24 4.25
C HIS A 109 -13.74 25.72 5.71
N PHE A 110 -13.15 24.92 6.59
CA PHE A 110 -12.89 25.29 7.98
C PHE A 110 -11.69 26.23 8.17
N GLN A 111 -11.05 26.70 7.09
CA GLN A 111 -9.86 27.56 7.10
C GLN A 111 -8.69 27.04 7.96
N VAL A 112 -8.64 25.72 8.19
CA VAL A 112 -7.55 25.08 8.94
C VAL A 112 -6.28 25.02 8.09
N LEU A 113 -6.44 24.98 6.75
CA LEU A 113 -5.37 25.16 5.78
C LEU A 113 -5.46 26.57 5.18
N GLU A 114 -4.54 27.44 5.57
CA GLU A 114 -4.22 28.64 4.79
C GLU A 114 -3.65 28.18 3.45
N MET A 115 -4.24 28.58 2.31
CA MET A 115 -3.68 28.28 0.99
C MET A 115 -2.53 29.25 0.71
N PRO A 116 -1.24 28.88 0.87
CA PRO A 116 -0.12 29.79 0.68
C PRO A 116 0.07 30.14 -0.81
N LEU A 117 -0.54 29.34 -1.68
CA LEU A 117 -0.39 29.41 -3.12
C LEU A 117 -1.31 30.47 -3.76
N LEU A 118 -2.43 30.82 -3.12
CA LEU A 118 -3.32 31.89 -3.60
C LEU A 118 -2.82 33.27 -3.13
N SER A 119 -2.21 33.35 -1.94
CA SER A 119 -1.54 34.55 -1.45
C SER A 119 -0.29 34.91 -2.26
N SER A 120 0.48 33.92 -2.73
CA SER A 120 1.67 34.17 -3.54
C SER A 120 1.35 34.56 -4.99
N ILE A 121 0.25 34.07 -5.56
CA ILE A 121 -0.21 34.49 -6.91
C ILE A 121 -0.81 35.89 -6.88
N ALA A 122 -1.52 36.28 -5.81
CA ALA A 122 -2.08 37.63 -5.67
C ALA A 122 -1.01 38.74 -5.54
N THR A 123 0.20 38.40 -5.08
CA THR A 123 1.36 39.32 -5.05
C THR A 123 2.10 39.45 -6.40
N PHE A 124 1.77 38.61 -7.38
CA PHE A 124 2.32 38.64 -8.75
C PHE A 124 1.29 39.13 -9.78
N SER A 125 0.39 40.06 -9.40
CA SER A 125 -0.31 40.87 -10.40
C SER A 125 0.61 42.05 -10.79
N PRO A 126 0.89 42.28 -12.08
CA PRO A 126 1.66 43.44 -12.54
C PRO A 126 0.96 44.77 -12.22
#